data_AF-A0A1C4PK92-F1
#
_entry.id   AF-A0A1C4PK92-F1
#
_cell.length_a   1.000
_cell.length_b   1.000
_cell.length_c   1.000
_cell.angle_alpha   90.00
_cell.angle_beta   90.00
_cell.angle_gamma   90.00
#
_symmetry.space_group_name_H-M   'P 1'
#
loop_
_entity.id
_entity.type
_entity.pdbx_description
1 polymer ?
#
loop_
_entity_poly.entity_id
_entity_poly.type
_entity_poly.pdbx_seq_one_letter_code
_entity_poly.pdbx_strand_id
1 'polypeptide(L)'
;MSTAAASVPHVNDSVYVGNAGKDAPLDRGWLLGHFKDVGDPRHSEALEIKWGVHPRSDRRAQWVRGEERTALLVLISGRFRVELPGHDVLLAEQGDYVVWGRGVDHSWFAEEESVVLTVRWPSVPGYVAN
;
A
#
# COMPACT_ATOMS: atom_id res chain seq x y z
N MET A 1 -32.67 36.36 26.89
CA MET A 1 -31.38 35.67 27.11
C MET A 1 -31.43 34.37 26.31
N SER A 2 -30.75 34.32 25.17
CA SER A 2 -30.69 33.13 24.31
C SER A 2 -29.34 32.48 24.52
N THR A 3 -29.34 31.27 25.05
CA THR A 3 -28.14 30.46 25.24
C THR A 3 -27.65 29.97 23.89
N ALA A 4 -26.46 30.41 23.50
CA ALA A 4 -25.76 29.88 22.33
C ALA A 4 -25.46 28.39 22.55
N ALA A 5 -25.89 27.56 21.61
CA ALA A 5 -25.43 26.18 21.52
C ALA A 5 -23.92 26.21 21.21
N ALA A 6 -23.12 25.56 22.05
CA ALA A 6 -21.70 25.39 21.79
C ALA A 6 -21.52 24.61 20.48
N SER A 7 -20.84 25.23 19.51
CA SER A 7 -20.44 24.59 18.27
C SER A 7 -19.46 23.46 18.59
N VAL A 8 -19.84 22.24 18.24
CA VAL A 8 -18.93 21.08 18.22
C VAL A 8 -17.80 21.41 17.23
N PRO A 9 -16.51 21.29 17.60
CA PRO A 9 -15.42 21.57 16.69
C PRO A 9 -15.52 20.63 15.47
N HIS A 10 -15.53 21.20 14.27
CA HIS A 10 -15.37 20.44 13.04
C HIS A 10 -14.06 19.65 13.12
N VAL A 11 -14.14 18.31 13.05
CA VAL A 11 -13.01 17.54 12.55
C VAL A 11 -12.70 18.15 11.18
N ASN A 12 -11.51 18.71 11.04
CA ASN A 12 -11.09 19.30 9.78
C ASN A 12 -11.22 18.20 8.70
N ASP A 13 -11.96 18.46 7.61
CA ASP A 13 -12.20 17.50 6.52
C ASP A 13 -10.89 16.97 5.88
N SER A 14 -9.74 17.49 6.29
CA SER A 14 -8.39 17.10 5.88
C SER A 14 -7.73 16.00 6.72
N VAL A 15 -8.35 15.48 7.80
CA VAL A 15 -7.73 14.47 8.68
C VAL A 15 -8.58 13.20 8.74
N TYR A 16 -8.00 12.09 8.30
CA TYR A 16 -8.57 10.76 8.45
C TYR A 16 -7.79 9.94 9.47
N VAL A 17 -8.50 9.22 10.34
CA VAL A 17 -7.94 8.27 11.31
C VAL A 17 -8.59 6.91 11.06
N GLY A 18 -7.76 5.89 10.87
CA GLY A 18 -8.22 4.55 10.54
C GLY A 18 -7.29 3.46 11.06
N ASN A 19 -7.58 2.22 10.68
CA ASN A 19 -6.75 1.07 10.99
C ASN A 19 -6.47 0.30 9.71
N ALA A 20 -5.19 0.17 9.36
CA ALA A 20 -4.79 -0.41 8.09
C ALA A 20 -5.35 -1.84 7.88
N GLY A 21 -5.39 -2.66 8.93
CA GLY A 21 -5.94 -4.02 8.86
C GLY A 21 -7.46 -4.07 8.65
N LYS A 22 -8.20 -3.02 9.01
CA LYS A 22 -9.64 -2.91 8.79
C LYS A 22 -9.98 -2.23 7.46
N ASP A 23 -9.25 -1.19 7.10
CA ASP A 23 -9.56 -0.33 5.96
C ASP A 23 -9.04 -0.94 4.65
N ALA A 24 -7.83 -1.51 4.66
CA ALA A 24 -7.21 -2.03 3.45
C ALA A 24 -8.03 -3.13 2.76
N PRO A 25 -8.64 -4.12 3.46
CA PRO A 25 -9.47 -5.14 2.82
C PRO A 25 -10.68 -4.59 2.07
N LEU A 26 -11.19 -3.41 2.46
CA LEU A 26 -12.32 -2.76 1.78
C LEU A 26 -11.96 -2.35 0.35
N ASP A 27 -10.67 -2.10 0.09
CA ASP A 27 -10.14 -1.64 -1.19
C ASP A 27 -8.97 -2.51 -1.68
N ARG A 28 -9.09 -3.84 -1.58
CA ARG A 28 -8.11 -4.81 -2.12
C ARG A 28 -6.67 -4.59 -1.62
N GLY A 29 -6.53 -4.07 -0.41
CA GLY A 29 -5.27 -3.75 0.26
C GLY A 29 -4.90 -2.26 0.23
N TRP A 30 -5.63 -1.40 -0.48
CA TRP A 30 -5.23 -0.01 -0.70
C TRP A 30 -5.74 0.96 0.38
N LEU A 31 -4.81 1.73 0.96
CA LEU A 31 -5.12 2.76 1.95
C LEU A 31 -5.27 4.15 1.32
N LEU A 32 -4.47 4.47 0.31
CA LEU A 32 -4.35 5.82 -0.27
C LEU A 32 -4.00 5.70 -1.76
N GLY A 33 -4.56 6.58 -2.59
CA GLY A 33 -4.30 6.62 -4.03
C GLY A 33 -5.40 7.34 -4.83
N HIS A 34 -5.26 7.41 -6.16
CA HIS A 34 -6.14 8.23 -7.03
C HIS A 34 -7.57 7.68 -7.09
N PHE A 35 -7.75 6.42 -6.69
CA PHE A 35 -9.00 5.68 -6.68
C PHE A 35 -9.88 5.96 -5.45
N LYS A 36 -9.41 6.74 -4.47
CA LYS A 36 -10.30 7.25 -3.40
C LYS A 36 -11.16 8.39 -3.93
N ASP A 37 -12.29 8.65 -3.27
CA ASP A 37 -13.20 9.71 -3.68
C ASP A 37 -12.54 11.10 -3.59
N VAL A 38 -12.88 11.98 -4.54
CA VAL A 38 -12.43 13.38 -4.50
C VAL A 38 -12.99 14.05 -3.25
N GLY A 39 -12.09 14.54 -2.39
CA GLY A 39 -12.43 15.11 -1.08
C GLY A 39 -12.10 14.20 0.10
N ASP A 40 -11.86 12.90 -0.12
CA ASP A 40 -11.23 12.04 0.89
C ASP A 40 -9.75 12.45 1.03
N PRO A 41 -9.23 12.73 2.24
CA PRO A 41 -7.81 13.08 2.43
C PRO A 41 -6.84 11.93 2.07
N ARG A 42 -7.35 10.72 1.79
CA ARG A 42 -6.60 9.59 1.23
C ARG A 42 -6.59 9.56 -0.30
N HIS A 43 -7.25 10.51 -0.97
CA HIS A 43 -7.13 10.68 -2.41
C HIS A 43 -5.77 11.28 -2.78
N SER A 44 -5.04 10.67 -3.71
CA SER A 44 -3.74 11.17 -4.15
C SER A 44 -3.39 10.75 -5.58
N GLU A 45 -2.97 11.71 -6.39
CA GLU A 45 -2.35 11.46 -7.71
C GLU A 45 -0.82 11.30 -7.62
N ALA A 46 -0.23 11.59 -6.46
CA ALA A 46 1.22 11.51 -6.26
C ALA A 46 1.67 10.11 -5.85
N LEU A 47 0.97 9.49 -4.90
CA LEU A 47 1.38 8.25 -4.25
C LEU A 47 0.21 7.28 -4.11
N GLU A 48 0.51 6.00 -4.11
CA GLU A 48 -0.40 4.93 -3.71
C GLU A 48 0.21 4.19 -2.51
N ILE A 49 -0.58 3.87 -1.50
CA ILE A 49 -0.13 3.10 -0.33
C ILE A 49 -0.99 1.86 -0.17
N LYS A 50 -0.35 0.70 -0.09
CA LYS A 50 -0.96 -0.60 0.15
C LYS A 50 -0.52 -1.17 1.49
N TRP A 51 -1.46 -1.75 2.21
CA TRP A 51 -1.21 -2.63 3.35
C TRP A 51 -1.51 -4.08 2.93
N GLY A 52 -0.46 -4.91 2.87
CA GLY A 52 -0.56 -6.32 2.51
C GLY A 52 -0.46 -7.21 3.75
N VAL A 53 -1.41 -8.13 3.90
CA VAL A 53 -1.35 -9.22 4.88
C VAL A 53 -1.36 -10.52 4.10
N HIS A 54 -0.31 -11.31 4.27
CA HIS A 54 -0.06 -12.51 3.47
C HIS A 54 0.14 -13.71 4.41
N PRO A 55 -0.69 -14.77 4.31
CA PRO A 55 -0.45 -15.98 5.08
C PRO A 55 0.84 -16.68 4.60
N ARG A 56 1.37 -17.57 5.43
CA ARG A 56 2.53 -18.40 5.04
C ARG A 56 2.25 -19.14 3.73
N SER A 57 3.25 -19.17 2.85
CA SER A 57 3.21 -19.75 1.51
C SER A 57 2.32 -19.03 0.50
N ASP A 58 1.74 -17.89 0.86
CA ASP A 58 1.05 -17.04 -0.11
C ASP A 58 2.04 -16.52 -1.16
N ARG A 59 1.55 -16.33 -2.38
CA ARG A 59 2.37 -15.85 -3.48
C ARG A 59 1.57 -15.13 -4.54
N ARG A 60 2.23 -14.19 -5.23
CA ARG A 60 1.69 -13.69 -6.49
C ARG A 60 1.99 -14.71 -7.60
N ALA A 61 0.97 -15.38 -8.10
CA ALA A 61 1.16 -16.36 -9.17
C ALA A 61 1.62 -15.71 -10.50
N GLN A 62 1.13 -14.51 -10.78
CA GLN A 62 1.44 -13.77 -12.00
C GLN A 62 2.40 -12.62 -11.69
N TRP A 63 3.51 -12.58 -12.42
CA TRP A 63 4.45 -11.47 -12.36
C TRP A 63 3.80 -10.19 -12.83
N VAL A 64 4.02 -9.11 -12.08
CA VAL A 64 3.78 -7.76 -12.60
C VAL A 64 4.78 -7.52 -13.72
N ARG A 65 4.29 -7.04 -14.86
CA ARG A 65 5.09 -6.79 -16.06
C ARG A 65 5.00 -5.33 -16.47
N GLY A 66 6.14 -4.75 -16.83
CA GLY A 66 6.20 -3.39 -17.38
C GLY A 66 5.74 -2.32 -16.38
N GLU A 67 6.21 -2.41 -15.13
CA GLU A 67 5.75 -1.48 -14.08
C GLU A 67 6.05 -0.02 -14.42
N GLU A 68 5.02 0.82 -14.48
CA GLU A 68 5.19 2.24 -14.83
C GLU A 68 5.52 3.12 -13.61
N ARG A 69 5.46 2.54 -12.41
CA ARG A 69 5.75 3.20 -11.14
C ARG A 69 7.11 2.79 -10.59
N THR A 70 7.66 3.64 -9.75
CA THR A 70 8.64 3.22 -8.75
C THR A 70 7.88 2.70 -7.55
N ALA A 71 8.40 1.65 -6.90
CA ALA A 71 7.81 1.07 -5.71
C ALA A 71 8.84 0.89 -4.59
N LEU A 72 8.38 1.10 -3.37
CA LEU A 72 9.05 0.77 -2.12
C LEU A 72 8.18 -0.26 -1.39
N LEU A 73 8.76 -1.36 -0.95
CA LEU A 73 8.10 -2.32 -0.04
C LEU A 73 8.91 -2.42 1.25
N VAL A 74 8.24 -2.23 2.38
CA VAL A 74 8.81 -2.33 3.73
C VAL A 74 8.15 -3.51 4.46
N LEU A 75 8.98 -4.36 5.08
CA LEU A 75 8.52 -5.42 5.95
C LEU A 75 8.15 -4.86 7.32
N ILE A 76 6.89 -5.04 7.73
CA ILE A 76 6.41 -4.66 9.06
C ILE A 76 6.59 -5.83 10.04
N SER A 77 6.27 -7.04 9.59
CA SER A 77 6.47 -8.29 10.35
C SER A 77 6.49 -9.49 9.42
N GLY A 78 7.12 -10.58 9.87
CA GLY A 78 7.17 -11.85 9.14
C GLY A 78 8.46 -12.02 8.36
N ARG A 79 8.36 -12.68 7.20
CA ARG A 79 9.49 -13.00 6.34
C ARG A 79 9.02 -13.09 4.90
N PHE A 80 9.47 -12.16 4.08
CA PHE A 80 8.88 -11.90 2.77
C PHE A 80 9.95 -11.80 1.70
N ARG A 81 9.74 -12.48 0.58
CA ARG A 81 10.65 -12.52 -0.55
C ARG A 81 10.05 -11.76 -1.72
N VAL A 82 10.79 -10.79 -2.23
CA VAL A 82 10.49 -10.12 -3.50
C VAL A 82 11.30 -10.82 -4.58
N GLU A 83 10.60 -11.34 -5.58
CA GLU A 83 11.20 -12.03 -6.73
C GLU A 83 11.40 -10.98 -7.85
N LEU A 84 12.64 -10.80 -8.30
CA LEU A 84 13.02 -9.86 -9.35
C LEU A 84 13.71 -10.60 -10.51
N PRO A 85 13.87 -9.98 -11.70
CA PRO A 85 14.60 -10.61 -12.78
C PRO A 85 16.04 -10.92 -12.36
N GLY A 86 16.39 -12.20 -12.40
CA GLY A 86 17.74 -12.70 -12.16
C GLY A 86 18.14 -12.87 -10.69
N HIS A 87 17.34 -12.41 -9.72
CA HIS A 87 17.62 -12.59 -8.29
C HIS A 87 16.40 -12.34 -7.41
N ASP A 88 16.46 -12.83 -6.17
CA ASP A 88 15.46 -12.55 -5.15
C ASP A 88 16.04 -11.63 -4.07
N VAL A 89 15.18 -10.82 -3.48
CA VAL A 89 15.48 -10.04 -2.28
C VAL A 89 14.65 -10.58 -1.13
N LEU A 90 15.32 -11.07 -0.10
CA LEU A 90 14.68 -11.54 1.12
C LEU A 90 14.66 -10.42 2.15
N LEU A 91 13.48 -10.14 2.69
CA LEU A 91 13.26 -9.27 3.85
C LEU A 91 12.96 -10.17 5.05
N ALA A 92 13.74 -10.05 6.11
CA ALA A 92 13.72 -10.97 7.24
C ALA A 92 13.68 -10.28 8.61
N GLU A 93 14.06 -9.01 8.67
CA GLU A 93 14.03 -8.20 9.88
C GLU A 93 13.02 -7.06 9.73
N GLN A 94 12.35 -6.70 10.84
CA GLN A 94 11.39 -5.61 10.82
C GLN A 94 12.05 -4.32 10.35
N GLY A 95 11.46 -3.67 9.35
CA GLY A 95 11.98 -2.46 8.73
C GLY A 95 12.86 -2.71 7.50
N ASP A 96 13.21 -3.97 7.19
CA ASP A 96 13.83 -4.32 5.91
C ASP A 96 12.97 -3.80 4.76
N TYR A 97 13.62 -3.26 3.74
CA TYR A 97 12.93 -2.69 2.60
C TYR A 97 13.68 -2.89 1.29
N VAL A 98 12.92 -2.84 0.20
CA VAL A 98 13.46 -2.85 -1.16
C VAL A 98 12.72 -1.82 -2.00
N VAL A 99 13.48 -1.16 -2.88
CA VAL A 99 12.97 -0.19 -3.86
C VAL A 99 13.30 -0.69 -5.25
N TRP A 100 12.33 -0.66 -6.15
CA TRP A 100 12.55 -0.92 -7.56
C TRP A 100 11.90 0.15 -8.42
N GLY A 101 12.59 0.47 -9.52
CA GLY A 101 12.18 1.52 -10.44
C GLY A 101 11.20 1.02 -11.51
N ARG A 102 10.82 1.95 -12.36
CA ARG A 102 10.00 1.69 -13.56
C ARG A 102 10.64 0.61 -14.44
N GLY A 103 9.80 -0.22 -15.05
CA GLY A 103 10.17 -1.31 -15.94
C GLY A 103 10.64 -2.57 -15.22
N VAL A 104 10.80 -2.55 -13.90
CA VAL A 104 11.21 -3.73 -13.14
C VAL A 104 10.01 -4.62 -12.88
N ASP A 105 9.95 -5.72 -13.64
CA ASP A 105 9.03 -6.83 -13.39
C ASP A 105 9.25 -7.39 -11.99
N HIS A 106 8.20 -7.85 -11.33
CA HIS A 106 8.35 -8.42 -9.99
C HIS A 106 7.22 -9.38 -9.62
N SER A 107 7.52 -10.25 -8.67
CA SER A 107 6.59 -11.14 -7.98
C SER A 107 6.97 -11.20 -6.50
N TRP A 108 6.26 -11.98 -5.70
CA TRP A 108 6.57 -12.15 -4.29
C TRP A 108 6.10 -13.49 -3.74
N PHE A 109 6.74 -13.89 -2.64
CA PHE A 109 6.42 -15.07 -1.85
C PHE A 109 6.55 -14.78 -0.35
N ALA A 110 5.54 -15.18 0.43
CA ALA A 110 5.55 -15.08 1.88
C ALA A 110 6.11 -16.37 2.50
N GLU A 111 7.37 -16.37 2.94
CA GLU A 111 7.98 -17.54 3.62
C GLU A 111 7.33 -17.81 4.98
N GLU A 112 6.84 -16.74 5.62
CA GLU A 112 6.04 -16.77 6.84
C GLU A 112 4.82 -15.87 6.70
N GLU A 113 3.87 -15.96 7.64
CA GLU A 113 2.81 -14.95 7.73
C GLU A 113 3.46 -13.57 7.86
N SER A 114 3.11 -12.68 6.92
CA SER A 114 3.83 -11.42 6.73
C SER A 114 2.88 -10.26 6.57
N VAL A 115 3.29 -9.12 7.12
CA VAL A 115 2.66 -7.83 6.92
C VAL A 115 3.67 -6.91 6.23
N VAL A 116 3.26 -6.33 5.11
CA VAL A 116 4.10 -5.44 4.30
C VAL A 116 3.37 -4.15 3.98
N LEU A 117 4.12 -3.04 3.97
CA LEU A 117 3.65 -1.75 3.46
C LEU A 117 4.28 -1.52 2.10
N THR A 118 3.47 -1.24 1.08
CA THR A 118 3.98 -0.87 -0.25
C THR A 118 3.59 0.56 -0.57
N VAL A 119 4.56 1.37 -0.99
CA VAL A 119 4.36 2.71 -1.53
C VAL A 119 4.71 2.69 -3.01
N ARG A 120 3.87 3.26 -3.87
CA ARG A 120 4.14 3.39 -5.31
C ARG A 120 3.93 4.81 -5.80
N TRP A 121 4.72 5.23 -6.78
CA TRP A 121 4.54 6.54 -7.43
C TRP A 121 4.94 6.52 -8.91
N PRO A 122 4.22 7.28 -9.77
CA PRO A 122 3.06 8.12 -9.46
C PRO A 122 1.77 7.30 -9.23
N SER A 123 0.71 7.94 -8.74
CA SER A 123 -0.62 7.34 -8.61
C SER A 123 -1.47 7.69 -9.82
N VAL A 124 -1.50 6.79 -10.81
CA VAL A 124 -2.13 7.06 -12.11
C VAL A 124 -3.32 6.15 -12.40
N PRO A 125 -4.47 6.70 -12.86
CA PRO A 125 -5.60 5.92 -13.33
C PRO A 125 -5.29 5.02 -14.52
N GLY A 126 -6.08 3.96 -14.69
CA GLY A 126 -6.08 3.12 -15.90
C GLY A 126 -4.95 2.09 -15.98
N TYR A 127 -3.99 2.12 -15.04
CA TYR A 127 -2.97 1.08 -14.97
C TYR A 127 -3.49 -0.14 -14.21
N VAL A 128 -3.47 -1.29 -14.89
CA VAL A 128 -3.79 -2.59 -14.31
C VAL A 128 -2.53 -3.44 -14.36
N ALA A 129 -1.90 -3.65 -13.21
CA ALA A 129 -0.87 -4.68 -13.10
C ALA A 129 -1.55 -6.05 -13.22
N ASN A 130 -1.32 -6.73 -14.35
CA ASN A 130 -1.76 -8.11 -14.57
C ASN A 130 -1.29 -9.02 -13.44
#